data_AF-A0A066V922-F1
#
_entry.id   AF-A0A066V922-F1
#
_cell.length_a   1.000
_cell.length_b   1.000
_cell.length_c   1.000
_cell.angle_alpha   90.00
_cell.angle_beta   90.00
_cell.angle_gamma   90.00
#
_symmetry.space_group_name_H-M   'P 1'
#
loop_
_entity.id
_entity.type
_entity.pdbx_description
1 polymer ?
#
loop_
_entity_poly.entity_id
_entity_poly.type
_entity_poly.pdbx_seq_one_letter_code
_entity_poly.pdbx_strand_id
1 'polypeptide(L)'
;DLLLSASRDKTARLWSRPAGAKQFDTSGVLSGHDGFVNACAFFHSGAAAPGISRSLAVSDTPDYTLLGHEENICSLDAGPGGSYIVSGSWDKTAKVWKDWKCVATLKGHAHAVWAVLAVDEDRILTASADKLIRLWSISSPSKPIATFSGHLDAVRGLSLLQGGKAFASCGNDSNVCIYSLVDLSSPSANQPIYTLSGHTSFAYSLAAIESGQGEVASSGEDRSVRIWKGDGSAGSMQQSITLPAVSVWSVAAIPGGDLATGSNDGVLRVFTRDEARKAGAEEIKIFDAAVASQELNKAQIGDVNLEQLRGLEALCQPGTKEGEVKMVRNGDKGEAYQWTMGSWQKIGDVIGGVAKGKKQLYQG
;
A
#
# COMPACT_ATOMS: atom_id res chain seq x y z
N ASP A 1 8.39 18.47 -1.45
CA ASP A 1 7.55 17.28 -1.72
C ASP A 1 6.08 17.61 -1.55
N LEU A 2 5.23 16.86 -2.25
CA LEU A 2 3.77 16.93 -2.13
C LEU A 2 3.22 15.54 -1.83
N LEU A 3 2.21 15.49 -0.96
CA LEU A 3 1.42 14.30 -0.68
C LEU A 3 -0.05 14.64 -0.79
N LEU A 4 -0.84 13.67 -1.23
CA LEU A 4 -2.30 13.74 -1.22
C LEU A 4 -2.81 12.56 -0.41
N SER A 5 -3.67 12.80 0.56
CA SER A 5 -4.30 11.76 1.36
C SER A 5 -5.81 11.83 1.23
N ALA A 6 -6.46 10.69 1.09
CA ALA A 6 -7.90 10.54 1.16
C ALA A 6 -8.31 9.99 2.54
N SER A 7 -9.49 10.40 3.03
CA SER A 7 -9.94 10.03 4.37
C SER A 7 -11.44 9.74 4.41
N ARG A 8 -11.82 8.93 5.41
CA ARG A 8 -13.22 8.64 5.76
C ARG A 8 -13.93 9.81 6.44
N ASP A 9 -13.21 10.89 6.74
CA ASP A 9 -13.80 12.17 7.16
C ASP A 9 -14.41 12.98 6.00
N LYS A 10 -14.52 12.36 4.81
CA LYS A 10 -15.05 12.92 3.56
C LYS A 10 -14.17 14.00 2.93
N THR A 11 -12.92 14.11 3.36
CA THR A 11 -11.95 15.05 2.80
C THR A 11 -10.80 14.33 2.12
N ALA A 12 -10.21 15.01 1.13
CA ALA A 12 -8.83 14.77 0.77
C ALA A 12 -7.98 15.95 1.25
N ARG A 13 -6.72 15.71 1.58
CA ARG A 13 -5.80 16.73 2.09
C ARG A 13 -4.52 16.73 1.28
N LEU A 14 -4.13 17.92 0.85
CA LEU A 14 -2.84 18.17 0.24
C LEU A 14 -1.86 18.56 1.34
N TRP A 15 -0.69 17.95 1.30
CA TRP A 15 0.40 18.20 2.22
C TRP A 15 1.64 18.64 1.43
N SER A 16 2.37 19.60 1.97
CA SER A 16 3.62 20.06 1.38
C SER A 16 4.76 20.02 2.39
N ARG A 17 5.92 19.56 1.94
CA ARG A 17 7.19 19.65 2.67
C ARG A 17 8.16 20.53 1.89
N PRO A 18 8.50 21.73 2.39
CA PRO A 18 9.53 22.57 1.80
C PRO A 18 10.90 21.87 1.76
N ALA A 19 11.78 22.31 0.86
CA ALA A 19 13.14 21.78 0.80
C ALA A 19 13.88 22.00 2.14
N GLY A 20 14.51 20.95 2.66
CA GLY A 20 15.23 20.99 3.95
C GLY A 20 14.33 20.89 5.20
N ALA A 21 13.01 20.89 5.05
CA ALA A 21 12.09 20.65 6.16
C ALA A 21 11.95 19.14 6.44
N LYS A 22 11.67 18.80 7.71
CA LYS A 22 11.39 17.42 8.13
C LYS A 22 9.90 17.08 8.04
N GLN A 23 9.05 18.04 8.41
CA GLN A 23 7.62 17.87 8.56
C GLN A 23 6.86 18.27 7.30
N PHE A 24 5.66 17.72 7.17
CA PHE A 24 4.67 18.11 6.17
C PHE A 24 3.61 18.98 6.82
N ASP A 25 3.29 20.10 6.17
CA ASP A 25 2.17 20.95 6.55
C ASP A 25 1.00 20.71 5.62
N THR A 26 -0.23 20.78 6.15
CA THR A 26 -1.43 20.78 5.30
C THR A 26 -1.46 22.07 4.48
N SER A 27 -1.40 21.95 3.16
CA SER A 27 -1.43 23.07 2.22
C SER A 27 -2.80 23.28 1.57
N GLY A 28 -3.72 22.32 1.73
CA GLY A 28 -5.12 22.48 1.32
C GLY A 28 -5.99 21.31 1.75
N VAL A 29 -7.28 21.57 1.85
CA VAL A 29 -8.31 20.55 2.11
C VAL A 29 -9.28 20.58 0.94
N LEU A 30 -9.52 19.42 0.35
CA LEU A 30 -10.52 19.19 -0.69
C LEU A 30 -11.75 18.61 0.00
N SER A 31 -12.78 19.44 0.13
CA SER A 31 -14.07 19.06 0.71
C SER A 31 -15.15 18.88 -0.38
N GLY A 32 -16.40 18.63 0.01
CA GLY A 32 -17.52 18.50 -0.93
C GLY A 32 -17.92 17.07 -1.33
N HIS A 33 -17.28 16.04 -0.77
CA HIS A 33 -17.72 14.66 -0.94
C HIS A 33 -18.81 14.30 0.08
N ASP A 34 -19.87 13.61 -0.35
CA ASP A 34 -20.96 13.19 0.53
C ASP A 34 -20.65 11.92 1.33
N GLY A 35 -19.63 11.17 0.90
CA GLY A 35 -19.19 9.89 1.50
C GLY A 35 -17.67 9.83 1.71
N PHE A 36 -17.17 8.64 2.02
CA PHE A 36 -15.74 8.41 2.19
C PHE A 36 -14.97 8.73 0.90
N VAL A 37 -13.82 9.39 1.04
CA VAL A 37 -12.89 9.50 -0.08
C VAL A 37 -12.03 8.24 -0.06
N ASN A 38 -12.25 7.34 -1.02
CA ASN A 38 -11.61 6.02 -1.05
C ASN A 38 -10.25 6.02 -1.77
N ALA A 39 -10.09 6.92 -2.76
CA ALA A 39 -8.90 6.97 -3.58
C ALA A 39 -8.61 8.41 -4.01
N CYS A 40 -7.34 8.70 -4.22
CA CYS A 40 -6.88 9.96 -4.76
C CYS A 40 -5.64 9.70 -5.61
N ALA A 41 -5.49 10.44 -6.71
CA ALA A 41 -4.32 10.38 -7.57
C ALA A 41 -3.97 11.81 -8.01
N PHE A 42 -2.68 12.08 -8.18
CA PHE A 42 -2.25 13.31 -8.83
C PHE A 42 -2.49 13.19 -10.33
N PHE A 43 -3.18 14.16 -10.91
CA PHE A 43 -3.40 14.28 -12.34
C PHE A 43 -2.80 15.59 -12.83
N HIS A 44 -1.85 15.52 -13.75
CA HIS A 44 -1.17 16.70 -14.30
C HIS A 44 -1.40 16.78 -15.80
N SER A 45 -2.14 17.79 -16.28
CA SER A 45 -2.17 18.07 -17.71
C SER A 45 -0.85 18.73 -18.14
N GLY A 46 -0.02 17.99 -18.87
CA GLY A 46 1.19 18.51 -19.52
C GLY A 46 2.51 18.28 -18.76
N ALA A 47 3.62 18.30 -19.50
CA ALA A 47 4.96 18.14 -18.95
C ALA A 47 5.27 19.28 -17.95
N ALA A 48 5.57 18.94 -16.71
CA ALA A 48 6.11 19.92 -15.76
C ALA A 48 7.49 20.38 -16.28
N ALA A 49 7.60 21.65 -16.67
CA ALA A 49 8.91 22.24 -16.87
C ALA A 49 9.66 22.25 -15.52
N PRO A 50 10.91 21.76 -15.46
CA PRO A 50 11.67 21.79 -14.21
C PRO A 50 11.83 23.25 -13.72
N GLY A 51 11.52 23.50 -12.45
CA GLY A 51 11.78 24.77 -11.77
C GLY A 51 10.60 25.73 -11.59
N ILE A 52 9.38 25.38 -12.01
CA ILE A 52 8.19 26.21 -11.71
C ILE A 52 7.58 25.74 -10.38
N SER A 53 7.71 26.57 -9.33
CA SER A 53 6.88 26.46 -8.13
C SER A 53 5.44 26.79 -8.52
N ARG A 54 4.62 25.77 -8.77
CA ARG A 54 3.17 25.97 -8.89
C ARG A 54 2.60 26.04 -7.48
N SER A 55 2.10 27.21 -7.10
CA SER A 55 1.12 27.30 -6.01
C SER A 55 -0.09 26.48 -6.45
N LEU A 56 -0.35 25.37 -5.75
CA LEU A 56 -1.56 24.59 -5.93
C LEU A 56 -2.68 25.34 -5.21
N ALA A 57 -3.43 26.15 -5.95
CA ALA A 57 -4.70 26.66 -5.45
C ALA A 57 -5.67 25.48 -5.35
N VAL A 58 -5.97 25.06 -4.12
CA VAL A 58 -6.96 24.02 -3.84
C VAL A 58 -8.32 24.68 -3.76
N SER A 59 -9.27 24.25 -4.60
CA SER A 59 -10.66 24.71 -4.59
C SER A 59 -11.56 23.65 -3.97
N ASP A 60 -12.58 24.08 -3.20
CA ASP A 60 -13.63 23.20 -2.67
C ASP A 60 -14.67 22.81 -3.72
N THR A 61 -14.67 23.48 -4.89
CA THR A 61 -15.55 23.12 -6.01
C THR A 61 -14.76 22.30 -7.03
N PRO A 62 -15.22 21.09 -7.40
CA PRO A 62 -14.54 20.32 -8.44
C PRO A 62 -14.68 21.02 -9.79
N ASP A 63 -13.59 21.09 -10.56
CA ASP A 63 -13.63 21.57 -11.95
C ASP A 63 -14.50 20.65 -12.83
N TYR A 64 -14.48 19.34 -12.52
CA TYR A 64 -15.22 18.31 -13.26
C TYR A 64 -15.75 17.22 -12.32
N THR A 65 -16.90 16.66 -12.68
CA THR A 65 -17.46 15.45 -12.06
C THR A 65 -17.59 14.35 -13.12
N LEU A 66 -16.86 13.26 -12.94
CA LEU A 66 -16.84 12.12 -13.88
C LEU A 66 -17.94 11.12 -13.52
N LEU A 67 -19.14 11.34 -14.07
CA LEU A 67 -20.30 10.48 -13.83
C LEU A 67 -20.25 9.24 -14.71
N GLY A 68 -20.45 8.05 -14.11
CA GLY A 68 -20.65 6.83 -14.89
C GLY A 68 -20.44 5.49 -14.19
N HIS A 69 -19.78 5.45 -13.03
CA HIS A 69 -19.78 4.24 -12.19
C HIS A 69 -21.11 4.10 -11.44
N GLU A 70 -21.55 2.86 -11.22
CA GLU A 70 -22.84 2.55 -10.56
C GLU A 70 -22.66 2.25 -9.06
N GLU A 71 -21.43 2.02 -8.62
CA GLU A 71 -21.07 1.66 -7.25
C GLU A 71 -19.76 2.35 -6.85
N ASN A 72 -19.37 2.23 -5.57
CA ASN A 72 -18.17 2.85 -5.00
C ASN A 72 -16.91 2.70 -5.87
N ILE A 73 -16.22 3.81 -6.07
CA ILE A 73 -14.88 3.85 -6.67
C ILE A 73 -13.87 3.45 -5.59
N CYS A 74 -12.95 2.55 -5.93
CA CYS A 74 -11.96 1.99 -5.01
C CYS A 74 -10.54 2.48 -5.26
N SER A 75 -10.24 2.79 -6.51
CA SER A 75 -8.89 3.16 -6.93
C SER A 75 -8.94 4.11 -8.12
N LEU A 76 -7.91 4.94 -8.18
CA LEU A 76 -7.66 5.89 -9.25
C LEU A 76 -6.18 5.84 -9.61
N ASP A 77 -5.89 6.01 -10.89
CA ASP A 77 -4.53 6.27 -11.35
C ASP A 77 -4.55 7.19 -12.59
N ALA A 78 -3.42 7.83 -12.86
CA ALA A 78 -3.26 8.76 -13.98
C ALA A 78 -2.28 8.19 -15.02
N GLY A 79 -2.67 8.27 -16.29
CA GLY A 79 -1.82 7.93 -17.42
C GLY A 79 -0.57 8.81 -17.49
N PRO A 80 0.52 8.33 -18.13
CA PRO A 80 1.72 9.13 -18.29
C PRO A 80 1.43 10.50 -18.93
N GLY A 81 2.08 11.54 -18.42
CA GLY A 81 1.83 12.93 -18.86
C GLY A 81 0.41 13.46 -18.61
N GLY A 82 -0.40 12.75 -17.82
CA GLY A 82 -1.82 13.05 -17.58
C GLY A 82 -2.68 12.87 -18.82
N SER A 83 -2.35 11.91 -19.68
CA SER A 83 -3.10 11.67 -20.92
C SER A 83 -4.48 11.03 -20.68
N TYR A 84 -4.70 10.40 -19.53
CA TYR A 84 -6.00 9.85 -19.11
C TYR A 84 -6.06 9.65 -17.59
N ILE A 85 -7.27 9.44 -17.07
CA ILE A 85 -7.51 8.91 -15.72
C ILE A 85 -8.10 7.51 -15.88
N VAL A 86 -7.73 6.58 -15.00
CA VAL A 86 -8.41 5.29 -14.87
C VAL A 86 -9.01 5.17 -13.47
N SER A 87 -10.24 4.63 -13.39
CA SER A 87 -10.94 4.36 -12.13
C SER A 87 -11.41 2.91 -12.05
N GLY A 88 -11.27 2.27 -10.89
CA GLY A 88 -11.81 0.94 -10.59
C GLY A 88 -12.95 1.00 -9.57
N SER A 89 -13.98 0.15 -9.73
CA SER A 89 -15.20 0.20 -8.92
C SER A 89 -15.71 -1.17 -8.48
N TRP A 90 -16.54 -1.15 -7.43
CA TRP A 90 -17.37 -2.29 -7.00
C TRP A 90 -18.39 -2.75 -8.04
N ASP A 91 -18.71 -1.92 -9.05
CA ASP A 91 -19.55 -2.30 -10.19
C ASP A 91 -18.89 -3.32 -11.13
N LYS A 92 -17.69 -3.80 -10.76
CA LYS A 92 -16.90 -4.83 -11.45
C LYS A 92 -16.28 -4.33 -12.76
N THR A 93 -16.29 -3.02 -12.98
CA THR A 93 -15.68 -2.38 -14.14
C THR A 93 -14.54 -1.47 -13.73
N ALA A 94 -13.65 -1.22 -14.69
CA ALA A 94 -12.82 -0.02 -14.67
C ALA A 94 -13.22 0.89 -15.84
N LYS A 95 -13.07 2.20 -15.67
CA LYS A 95 -13.36 3.20 -16.70
C LYS A 95 -12.14 4.06 -16.98
N VAL A 96 -11.99 4.45 -18.24
CA VAL A 96 -10.90 5.30 -18.73
C VAL A 96 -11.49 6.62 -19.17
N TRP A 97 -10.92 7.71 -18.69
CA TRP A 97 -11.40 9.06 -18.90
C TRP A 97 -10.36 9.89 -19.64
N LYS A 98 -10.75 10.47 -20.78
CA LYS A 98 -9.94 11.43 -21.55
C LYS A 98 -10.81 12.64 -21.83
N ASP A 99 -10.23 13.83 -21.71
CA ASP A 99 -10.97 15.10 -21.84
C ASP A 99 -12.28 15.12 -21.05
N TRP A 100 -12.22 14.56 -19.84
CA TRP A 100 -13.33 14.47 -18.88
C TRP A 100 -14.53 13.63 -19.36
N LYS A 101 -14.33 12.78 -20.37
CA LYS A 101 -15.33 11.85 -20.91
C LYS A 101 -14.86 10.41 -20.76
N CYS A 102 -15.80 9.50 -20.51
CA CYS A 102 -15.52 8.08 -20.52
C CYS A 102 -15.26 7.61 -21.97
N VAL A 103 -14.02 7.22 -22.26
CA VAL A 103 -13.61 6.74 -23.59
C VAL A 103 -13.52 5.22 -23.68
N ALA A 104 -13.39 4.53 -22.54
CA ALA A 104 -13.45 3.07 -22.48
C ALA A 104 -14.06 2.60 -21.16
N THR A 105 -14.81 1.48 -21.22
CA THR A 105 -15.24 0.72 -20.05
C THR A 105 -14.67 -0.69 -20.16
N LEU A 106 -13.80 -1.05 -19.22
CA LEU A 106 -13.11 -2.33 -19.15
C LEU A 106 -14.01 -3.32 -18.39
N LYS A 107 -14.74 -4.16 -19.13
CA LYS A 107 -15.68 -5.14 -18.57
C LYS A 107 -15.12 -6.55 -18.68
N GLY A 108 -15.22 -7.31 -17.59
CA GLY A 108 -14.90 -8.74 -17.59
C GLY A 108 -14.62 -9.33 -16.21
N HIS A 109 -14.38 -8.52 -15.17
CA HIS A 109 -14.18 -9.03 -13.80
C HIS A 109 -15.49 -9.57 -13.23
N ALA A 110 -15.39 -10.67 -12.49
CA ALA A 110 -16.57 -11.30 -11.87
C ALA A 110 -16.98 -10.57 -10.57
N HIS A 111 -16.04 -9.84 -9.97
CA HIS A 111 -16.18 -9.11 -8.72
C HIS A 111 -15.54 -7.71 -8.82
N ALA A 112 -15.68 -6.92 -7.75
CA ALA A 112 -15.18 -5.57 -7.64
C ALA A 112 -13.73 -5.41 -8.14
N VAL A 113 -13.44 -4.31 -8.83
CA VAL A 113 -12.09 -3.91 -9.22
C VAL A 113 -11.52 -3.04 -8.10
N TRP A 114 -10.55 -3.57 -7.35
CA TRP A 114 -9.98 -2.92 -6.17
C TRP A 114 -8.81 -2.02 -6.51
N ALA A 115 -7.97 -2.39 -7.48
CA ALA A 115 -6.85 -1.58 -7.93
C ALA A 115 -6.83 -1.42 -9.45
N VAL A 116 -6.39 -0.26 -9.89
CA VAL A 116 -6.07 0.08 -11.28
C VAL A 116 -4.66 0.66 -11.32
N LEU A 117 -3.96 0.43 -12.43
CA LEU A 117 -2.61 0.95 -12.65
C LEU A 117 -2.44 1.31 -14.13
N ALA A 118 -2.10 2.55 -14.41
CA ALA A 118 -1.68 3.00 -15.72
C ALA A 118 -0.27 2.47 -16.02
N VAL A 119 -0.12 1.70 -17.09
CA VAL A 119 1.18 1.11 -17.47
C VAL A 119 1.89 1.99 -18.49
N ASP A 120 1.16 2.47 -19.49
CA ASP A 120 1.64 3.40 -20.51
C ASP A 120 0.45 4.12 -21.19
N GLU A 121 0.65 4.75 -22.34
CA GLU A 121 -0.37 5.53 -23.06
C GLU A 121 -1.61 4.73 -23.50
N ASP A 122 -1.50 3.40 -23.64
CA ASP A 122 -2.59 2.53 -24.10
C ASP A 122 -2.86 1.34 -23.16
N ARG A 123 -1.94 0.99 -22.26
CA ARG A 123 -2.07 -0.20 -21.41
C ARG A 123 -2.43 0.14 -19.97
N ILE A 124 -3.38 -0.63 -19.44
CA ILE A 124 -3.89 -0.51 -18.06
C ILE A 124 -3.94 -1.89 -17.42
N LEU A 125 -3.52 -1.99 -16.15
CA LEU A 125 -3.78 -3.15 -15.30
C LEU A 125 -4.99 -2.90 -14.40
N THR A 126 -5.81 -3.93 -14.22
CA THR A 126 -6.89 -3.97 -13.22
C THR A 126 -6.72 -5.19 -12.33
N ALA A 127 -6.93 -5.04 -11.04
CA ALA A 127 -6.86 -6.09 -10.03
C ALA A 127 -8.18 -6.18 -9.25
N SER A 128 -8.65 -7.40 -8.99
CA SER A 128 -10.03 -7.62 -8.55
C SER A 128 -10.15 -8.61 -7.39
N ALA A 129 -11.30 -8.51 -6.72
CA ALA A 129 -11.76 -9.51 -5.77
C ALA A 129 -12.02 -10.90 -6.40
N ASP A 130 -12.02 -11.01 -7.72
CA ASP A 130 -12.03 -12.30 -8.42
C ASP A 130 -10.67 -12.99 -8.47
N LYS A 131 -9.68 -12.46 -7.75
CA LYS A 131 -8.32 -13.01 -7.58
C LYS A 131 -7.46 -12.91 -8.83
N LEU A 132 -7.96 -12.25 -9.88
CA LEU A 132 -7.26 -12.09 -11.14
C LEU A 132 -6.80 -10.65 -11.31
N ILE A 133 -5.77 -10.52 -12.14
CA ILE A 133 -5.27 -9.25 -12.64
C ILE A 133 -5.39 -9.30 -14.16
N ARG A 134 -5.78 -8.19 -14.80
CA ARG A 134 -5.94 -8.13 -16.25
C ARG A 134 -5.24 -6.93 -16.83
N LEU A 135 -4.56 -7.14 -17.95
CA LEU A 135 -3.98 -6.10 -18.78
C LEU A 135 -4.94 -5.78 -19.92
N TRP A 136 -5.21 -4.50 -20.14
CA TRP A 136 -6.15 -4.00 -21.14
C TRP A 136 -5.45 -3.06 -22.10
N SER A 137 -6.00 -2.94 -23.31
CA SER A 137 -5.71 -1.85 -24.24
C SER A 137 -6.87 -0.84 -24.18
N ILE A 138 -6.55 0.46 -24.07
CA ILE A 138 -7.55 1.54 -24.13
C ILE A 138 -8.16 1.60 -25.53
N SER A 139 -7.35 1.46 -26.57
CA SER A 139 -7.77 1.47 -27.96
C SER A 139 -8.54 0.21 -28.38
N SER A 140 -8.37 -0.91 -27.66
CA SER A 140 -9.09 -2.18 -27.88
C SER A 140 -9.64 -2.77 -26.58
N PRO A 141 -10.65 -2.13 -25.94
CA PRO A 141 -11.07 -2.46 -24.56
C PRO A 141 -12.01 -3.67 -24.45
N SER A 142 -12.40 -4.30 -25.57
CA SER A 142 -13.42 -5.34 -25.59
C SER A 142 -13.01 -6.65 -24.91
N LYS A 143 -11.69 -6.89 -24.79
CA LYS A 143 -11.13 -8.05 -24.09
C LYS A 143 -9.76 -7.71 -23.51
N PRO A 144 -9.34 -8.38 -22.42
CA PRO A 144 -7.99 -8.18 -21.90
C PRO A 144 -6.94 -8.73 -22.88
N ILE A 145 -5.80 -8.04 -22.94
CA ILE A 145 -4.57 -8.50 -23.61
C ILE A 145 -4.05 -9.77 -22.91
N ALA A 146 -4.03 -9.75 -21.58
CA ALA A 146 -3.55 -10.85 -20.74
C ALA A 146 -4.34 -10.91 -19.42
N THR A 147 -4.42 -12.09 -18.83
CA THR A 147 -5.02 -12.32 -17.51
C THR A 147 -4.00 -13.07 -16.65
N PHE A 148 -3.55 -12.44 -15.57
CA PHE A 148 -2.58 -12.98 -14.63
C PHE A 148 -3.30 -13.65 -13.45
N SER A 149 -2.81 -14.82 -13.07
CA SER A 149 -3.25 -15.57 -11.89
C SER A 149 -2.14 -15.69 -10.85
N GLY A 150 -2.35 -16.45 -9.78
CA GLY A 150 -1.34 -16.74 -8.76
C GLY A 150 -1.77 -16.35 -7.35
N HIS A 151 -2.60 -15.30 -7.23
CA HIS A 151 -3.24 -14.98 -5.95
C HIS A 151 -4.32 -16.00 -5.57
N LEU A 152 -4.38 -16.33 -4.27
CA LEU A 152 -5.34 -17.30 -3.73
C LEU A 152 -6.61 -16.63 -3.16
N ASP A 153 -6.57 -15.32 -3.02
CA ASP A 153 -7.67 -14.47 -2.56
C ASP A 153 -7.64 -13.12 -3.30
N ALA A 154 -8.57 -12.22 -2.99
CA ALA A 154 -8.77 -10.94 -3.64
C ALA A 154 -7.48 -10.09 -3.72
N VAL A 155 -7.19 -9.55 -4.90
CA VAL A 155 -6.03 -8.68 -5.16
C VAL A 155 -6.41 -7.23 -4.81
N ARG A 156 -5.57 -6.55 -4.02
CA ARG A 156 -5.84 -5.24 -3.42
C ARG A 156 -4.97 -4.12 -3.98
N GLY A 157 -3.71 -4.39 -4.27
CA GLY A 157 -2.75 -3.37 -4.69
C GLY A 157 -2.01 -3.76 -5.96
N LEU A 158 -1.59 -2.75 -6.72
CA LEU A 158 -0.74 -2.85 -7.90
C LEU A 158 0.34 -1.77 -7.81
N SER A 159 1.54 -2.07 -8.29
CA SER A 159 2.60 -1.07 -8.49
C SER A 159 3.43 -1.44 -9.70
N LEU A 160 3.66 -0.48 -10.60
CA LEU A 160 4.62 -0.66 -11.68
C LEU A 160 6.03 -0.68 -11.10
N LEU A 161 6.88 -1.60 -11.57
CA LEU A 161 8.28 -1.67 -11.13
C LEU A 161 9.16 -0.82 -12.03
N GLN A 162 10.34 -0.46 -11.50
CA GLN A 162 11.32 0.36 -12.20
C GLN A 162 11.62 -0.20 -13.60
N GLY A 163 11.56 0.68 -14.61
CA GLY A 163 11.77 0.33 -16.01
C GLY A 163 10.51 -0.16 -16.76
N GLY A 164 9.36 -0.27 -16.09
CA GLY A 164 8.05 -0.49 -16.74
C GLY A 164 7.85 -1.86 -17.41
N LYS A 165 8.76 -2.81 -17.15
CA LYS A 165 8.73 -4.16 -17.74
C LYS A 165 8.14 -5.23 -16.82
N ALA A 166 7.82 -4.87 -15.60
CA ALA A 166 7.27 -5.75 -14.58
C ALA A 166 6.35 -4.96 -13.64
N PHE A 167 5.48 -5.66 -12.92
CA PHE A 167 4.64 -5.08 -11.88
C PHE A 167 4.61 -5.98 -10.64
N ALA A 168 4.31 -5.38 -9.50
CA ALA A 168 3.98 -6.07 -8.27
C ALA A 168 2.47 -5.99 -8.00
N SER A 169 1.93 -7.03 -7.36
CA SER A 169 0.58 -7.02 -6.80
C SER A 169 0.56 -7.57 -5.39
N CYS A 170 -0.43 -7.16 -4.59
CA CYS A 170 -0.63 -7.68 -3.23
C CYS A 170 -2.11 -7.96 -2.96
N GLY A 171 -2.41 -8.82 -1.99
CA GLY A 171 -3.80 -9.19 -1.73
C GLY A 171 -4.11 -9.79 -0.35
N ASN A 172 -5.34 -10.28 -0.25
CA ASN A 172 -5.89 -10.88 0.97
C ASN A 172 -5.26 -12.24 1.33
N ASP A 173 -4.52 -12.84 0.40
CA ASP A 173 -3.70 -14.03 0.65
C ASP A 173 -2.39 -13.71 1.36
N SER A 174 -2.17 -12.44 1.74
CA SER A 174 -0.98 -11.95 2.46
C SER A 174 0.32 -12.04 1.66
N ASN A 175 0.22 -12.21 0.34
CA ASN A 175 1.37 -12.31 -0.55
C ASN A 175 1.57 -11.02 -1.35
N VAL A 176 2.83 -10.79 -1.73
CA VAL A 176 3.20 -9.88 -2.82
C VAL A 176 3.72 -10.72 -3.99
N CYS A 177 3.14 -10.59 -5.18
CA CYS A 177 3.50 -11.35 -6.37
C CYS A 177 4.15 -10.43 -7.40
N ILE A 178 5.23 -10.88 -8.05
CA ILE A 178 5.95 -10.13 -9.09
C ILE A 178 5.70 -10.77 -10.45
N TYR A 179 5.35 -9.98 -11.46
CA TYR A 179 4.97 -10.45 -12.79
C TYR A 179 5.76 -9.74 -13.89
N SER A 180 5.92 -10.42 -15.02
CA SER A 180 6.46 -9.82 -16.25
C SER A 180 5.35 -9.08 -17.03
N LEU A 181 5.70 -7.95 -17.65
CA LEU A 181 4.90 -7.27 -18.69
C LEU A 181 5.50 -7.44 -20.09
N VAL A 182 6.55 -8.24 -20.21
CA VAL A 182 7.20 -8.59 -21.48
C VAL A 182 6.99 -10.06 -21.79
N ASP A 183 6.95 -10.37 -23.07
CA ASP A 183 6.74 -11.74 -23.59
C ASP A 183 5.47 -12.42 -23.04
N LEU A 184 4.33 -11.72 -23.16
CA LEU A 184 3.02 -12.23 -22.74
C LEU A 184 2.52 -13.43 -23.55
N SER A 185 3.27 -13.86 -24.57
CA SER A 185 2.96 -15.03 -25.41
C SER A 185 3.39 -16.36 -24.81
N SER A 186 4.27 -16.37 -23.81
CA SER A 186 4.74 -17.61 -23.18
C SER A 186 3.62 -18.29 -22.36
N PRO A 187 3.54 -19.64 -22.34
CA PRO A 187 2.56 -20.37 -21.52
C PRO A 187 2.61 -20.04 -20.02
N SER A 188 3.77 -19.59 -19.51
CA SER A 188 3.96 -19.18 -18.12
C SER A 188 3.95 -17.66 -17.91
N ALA A 189 3.77 -16.86 -18.96
CA ALA A 189 3.90 -15.40 -18.90
C ALA A 189 2.95 -14.71 -17.91
N ASN A 190 1.85 -15.39 -17.60
CA ASN A 190 0.77 -14.87 -16.78
C ASN A 190 0.75 -15.45 -15.35
N GLN A 191 1.84 -16.09 -14.92
CA GLN A 191 2.08 -16.50 -13.54
C GLN A 191 3.10 -15.57 -12.87
N PRO A 192 3.14 -15.51 -11.53
CA PRO A 192 4.20 -14.80 -10.83
C PRO A 192 5.56 -15.37 -11.22
N ILE A 193 6.54 -14.49 -11.48
CA ILE A 193 7.96 -14.84 -11.56
C ILE A 193 8.41 -15.40 -10.21
N TYR A 194 8.02 -14.72 -9.13
CA TYR A 194 8.15 -15.19 -7.75
C TYR A 194 7.11 -14.53 -6.86
N THR A 195 6.91 -15.13 -5.69
CA THR A 195 5.99 -14.66 -4.64
C THR A 195 6.79 -14.39 -3.37
N LEU A 196 6.49 -13.25 -2.74
CA LEU A 196 7.05 -12.81 -1.48
C LEU A 196 6.01 -13.01 -0.39
N SER A 197 6.31 -13.87 0.57
CA SER A 197 5.46 -14.16 1.71
C SER A 197 6.08 -13.60 2.98
N GLY A 198 5.25 -13.05 3.86
CA GLY A 198 5.69 -12.57 5.17
C GLY A 198 4.61 -11.81 5.92
N HIS A 199 3.75 -11.06 5.21
CA HIS A 199 2.56 -10.49 5.84
C HIS A 199 1.74 -11.58 6.53
N THR A 200 1.23 -11.29 7.72
CA THR A 200 0.43 -12.26 8.52
C THR A 200 -1.08 -12.00 8.39
N SER A 201 -1.45 -10.98 7.63
CA SER A 201 -2.83 -10.62 7.29
C SER A 201 -2.85 -9.92 5.92
N PHE A 202 -3.98 -9.37 5.53
CA PHE A 202 -4.19 -8.74 4.22
C PHE A 202 -3.13 -7.68 3.90
N ALA A 203 -2.59 -7.72 2.69
CA ALA A 203 -1.75 -6.66 2.15
C ALA A 203 -2.60 -5.74 1.26
N TYR A 204 -2.61 -4.44 1.55
CA TYR A 204 -3.56 -3.49 0.97
C TYR A 204 -3.02 -2.65 -0.18
N SER A 205 -1.77 -2.18 -0.07
CA SER A 205 -1.20 -1.20 -1.00
C SER A 205 0.27 -1.50 -1.26
N LEU A 206 0.76 -1.03 -2.42
CA LEU A 206 2.12 -1.18 -2.88
C LEU A 206 2.67 0.15 -3.39
N ALA A 207 3.96 0.37 -3.19
CA ALA A 207 4.69 1.47 -3.83
C ALA A 207 6.11 1.03 -4.21
N ALA A 208 6.46 1.13 -5.49
CA ALA A 208 7.83 0.99 -5.93
C ALA A 208 8.68 2.17 -5.43
N ILE A 209 9.87 1.88 -4.91
CA ILE A 209 10.78 2.89 -4.37
C ILE A 209 11.81 3.22 -5.45
N GLU A 210 11.56 4.29 -6.22
CA GLU A 210 12.35 4.62 -7.42
C GLU A 210 13.81 4.95 -7.15
N SER A 211 14.13 5.53 -5.98
CA SER A 211 15.51 5.81 -5.58
C SER A 211 16.23 4.58 -4.99
N GLY A 212 15.54 3.44 -4.91
CA GLY A 212 16.06 2.19 -4.35
C GLY A 212 16.72 1.27 -5.39
N GLN A 213 17.33 0.19 -4.91
CA GLN A 213 17.92 -0.86 -5.75
C GLN A 213 16.85 -1.86 -6.26
N GLY A 214 15.72 -1.37 -6.78
CA GLY A 214 14.58 -2.19 -7.18
C GLY A 214 13.71 -2.66 -6.02
N GLU A 215 13.44 -1.79 -5.04
CA GLU A 215 12.65 -2.12 -3.85
C GLU A 215 11.15 -1.79 -4.03
N VAL A 216 10.31 -2.53 -3.31
CA VAL A 216 8.87 -2.28 -3.24
C VAL A 216 8.46 -2.24 -1.78
N ALA A 217 7.67 -1.24 -1.40
CA ALA A 217 7.00 -1.19 -0.10
C ALA A 217 5.60 -1.77 -0.21
N SER A 218 5.15 -2.53 0.79
CA SER A 218 3.76 -2.95 0.95
C SER A 218 3.21 -2.57 2.32
N SER A 219 1.91 -2.24 2.39
CA SER A 219 1.21 -2.01 3.66
C SER A 219 0.20 -3.11 3.96
N GLY A 220 -0.10 -3.37 5.24
CA GLY A 220 -1.03 -4.44 5.61
C GLY A 220 -1.87 -4.24 6.88
N GLU A 221 -2.84 -5.14 7.02
CA GLU A 221 -3.70 -5.33 8.21
C GLU A 221 -2.93 -5.96 9.38
N ASP A 222 -1.68 -6.40 9.15
CA ASP A 222 -0.79 -6.89 10.20
C ASP A 222 0.00 -5.76 10.87
N ARG A 223 -0.46 -4.52 10.73
CA ARG A 223 0.15 -3.30 11.30
C ARG A 223 1.52 -2.98 10.74
N SER A 224 1.88 -3.54 9.59
CA SER A 224 3.23 -3.38 9.05
C SER A 224 3.26 -2.66 7.71
N VAL A 225 4.35 -1.92 7.51
CA VAL A 225 4.89 -1.64 6.19
C VAL A 225 6.15 -2.47 6.01
N ARG A 226 6.23 -3.20 4.90
CA ARG A 226 7.35 -4.09 4.60
C ARG A 226 8.07 -3.63 3.36
N ILE A 227 9.39 -3.64 3.43
CA ILE A 227 10.26 -3.32 2.31
C ILE A 227 10.79 -4.63 1.74
N TRP A 228 10.58 -4.82 0.46
CA TRP A 228 10.99 -6.00 -0.28
C TRP A 228 12.03 -5.64 -1.31
N LYS A 229 12.91 -6.60 -1.59
CA LYS A 229 13.88 -6.50 -2.67
C LYS A 229 14.01 -7.84 -3.36
N GLY A 230 14.08 -7.82 -4.68
CA GLY A 230 14.31 -9.01 -5.49
C GLY A 230 15.51 -8.87 -6.42
N ASP A 231 15.99 -10.01 -6.90
CA ASP A 231 17.07 -10.11 -7.89
C ASP A 231 16.55 -10.43 -9.31
N GLY A 232 15.23 -10.45 -9.48
CA GLY A 232 14.55 -10.81 -10.72
C GLY A 232 14.11 -12.27 -10.80
N SER A 233 14.61 -13.14 -9.92
CA SER A 233 14.23 -14.56 -9.83
C SER A 233 13.63 -14.93 -8.48
N ALA A 234 14.04 -14.25 -7.42
CA ALA A 234 13.51 -14.36 -6.09
C ALA A 234 13.56 -12.99 -5.40
N GLY A 235 13.04 -12.92 -4.18
CA GLY A 235 13.25 -11.77 -3.32
C GLY A 235 13.01 -12.09 -1.85
N SER A 236 13.33 -11.12 -1.01
CA SER A 236 13.22 -11.24 0.44
C SER A 236 12.82 -9.92 1.06
N MET A 237 12.27 -10.02 2.28
CA MET A 237 11.99 -8.84 3.10
C MET A 237 13.30 -8.26 3.62
N GLN A 238 13.48 -6.96 3.40
CA GLN A 238 14.63 -6.19 3.86
C GLN A 238 14.36 -5.48 5.18
N GLN A 239 13.09 -5.07 5.40
CA GLN A 239 12.69 -4.39 6.61
C GLN A 239 11.20 -4.62 6.89
N SER A 240 10.84 -4.70 8.17
CA SER A 240 9.46 -4.65 8.65
C SER A 240 9.30 -3.49 9.63
N ILE A 241 8.48 -2.51 9.26
CA ILE A 241 8.16 -1.35 10.08
C ILE A 241 6.79 -1.60 10.71
N THR A 242 6.74 -1.77 12.03
CA THR A 242 5.47 -1.91 12.77
C THR A 242 4.93 -0.54 13.14
N LEU A 243 3.65 -0.29 12.89
CA LEU A 243 2.95 0.95 13.19
C LEU A 243 2.02 0.78 14.41
N PRO A 244 1.75 1.84 15.19
CA PRO A 244 0.82 1.81 16.32
C PRO A 244 -0.64 1.94 15.85
N ALA A 245 -0.99 1.21 14.79
CA ALA A 245 -2.30 1.20 14.16
C ALA A 245 -2.67 -0.24 13.81
N VAL A 246 -3.96 -0.57 13.71
CA VAL A 246 -4.41 -1.93 13.37
C VAL A 246 -4.23 -2.22 11.89
N SER A 247 -4.55 -1.24 11.04
CA SER A 247 -4.52 -1.40 9.60
C SER A 247 -3.73 -0.26 8.97
N VAL A 248 -2.75 -0.60 8.13
CA VAL A 248 -2.06 0.36 7.26
C VAL A 248 -2.64 0.22 5.86
N TRP A 249 -3.57 1.11 5.51
CA TRP A 249 -4.35 0.99 4.28
C TRP A 249 -3.60 1.39 3.02
N SER A 250 -2.70 2.36 3.13
CA SER A 250 -1.97 2.87 1.97
C SER A 250 -0.50 3.11 2.28
N VAL A 251 0.35 2.85 1.29
CA VAL A 251 1.74 3.28 1.26
C VAL A 251 2.02 3.98 -0.06
N ALA A 252 2.77 5.08 -0.03
CA ALA A 252 3.20 5.82 -1.21
C ALA A 252 4.70 6.12 -1.10
N ALA A 253 5.43 5.96 -2.20
CA ALA A 253 6.82 6.38 -2.28
C ALA A 253 6.89 7.86 -2.67
N ILE A 254 7.72 8.60 -1.94
CA ILE A 254 8.02 10.01 -2.20
C ILE A 254 9.31 10.06 -3.01
N PRO A 255 9.41 10.92 -4.04
CA PRO A 255 10.67 11.15 -4.74
C PRO A 255 11.81 11.41 -3.76
N GLY A 256 12.93 10.68 -3.91
CA GLY A 256 14.04 10.69 -2.95
C GLY A 256 14.01 9.56 -1.91
N GLY A 257 13.00 8.69 -1.92
CA GLY A 257 13.02 7.39 -1.24
C GLY A 257 12.31 7.32 0.11
N ASP A 258 11.67 8.41 0.53
CA ASP A 258 10.82 8.40 1.73
C ASP A 258 9.50 7.66 1.43
N LEU A 259 8.85 7.15 2.48
CA LEU A 259 7.57 6.47 2.39
C LEU A 259 6.54 7.19 3.22
N ALA A 260 5.40 7.53 2.63
CA ALA A 260 4.21 7.99 3.35
C ALA A 260 3.23 6.84 3.56
N THR A 261 2.58 6.81 4.71
CA THR A 261 1.63 5.75 5.08
C THR A 261 0.34 6.36 5.61
N GLY A 262 -0.79 5.81 5.18
CA GLY A 262 -2.11 6.14 5.70
C GLY A 262 -2.66 4.96 6.50
N SER A 263 -3.01 5.20 7.77
CA SER A 263 -3.45 4.15 8.70
C SER A 263 -4.82 4.44 9.29
N ASN A 264 -5.46 3.41 9.85
CA ASN A 264 -6.83 3.51 10.38
C ASN A 264 -6.98 4.39 11.63
N ASP A 265 -5.88 4.82 12.23
CA ASP A 265 -5.84 5.75 13.37
C ASP A 265 -5.95 7.23 12.94
N GLY A 266 -6.09 7.50 11.64
CA GLY A 266 -6.22 8.85 11.11
C GLY A 266 -4.90 9.62 11.03
N VAL A 267 -3.76 8.95 11.19
CA VAL A 267 -2.43 9.58 11.16
C VAL A 267 -1.69 9.21 9.87
N LEU A 268 -1.20 10.24 9.17
CA LEU A 268 -0.23 10.07 8.09
C LEU A 268 1.18 10.04 8.68
N ARG A 269 1.95 8.98 8.42
CA ARG A 269 3.34 8.86 8.89
C ARG A 269 4.30 8.80 7.72
N VAL A 270 5.42 9.52 7.83
CA VAL A 270 6.50 9.52 6.83
C VAL A 270 7.74 8.86 7.43
N PHE A 271 8.27 7.86 6.73
CA PHE A 271 9.51 7.17 7.06
C PHE A 271 10.60 7.56 6.07
N THR A 272 11.82 7.76 6.54
CA THR A 272 12.94 8.22 5.72
C THR A 272 14.21 7.45 6.05
N ARG A 273 15.05 7.26 5.03
CA ARG A 273 16.44 6.79 5.17
C ARG A 273 17.44 7.94 5.26
N ASP A 274 17.01 9.17 5.00
CA ASP A 274 17.86 10.34 5.08
C ASP A 274 18.00 10.79 6.53
N GLU A 275 19.20 10.66 7.08
CA GLU A 275 19.53 11.08 8.44
C GLU A 275 19.27 12.58 8.67
N ALA A 276 19.36 13.43 7.64
CA ALA A 276 19.03 14.85 7.75
C ALA A 276 17.52 15.09 7.95
N ARG A 277 16.66 14.17 7.48
CA ARG A 277 15.20 14.26 7.61
C ARG A 277 14.64 13.44 8.76
N LYS A 278 15.46 12.61 9.39
CA LYS A 278 15.08 11.77 10.53
C LYS A 278 14.48 12.58 11.68
N ALA A 279 13.42 12.03 12.25
CA ALA A 279 12.74 12.57 13.42
C ALA A 279 13.69 12.73 14.63
N GLY A 280 13.36 13.63 15.54
CA GLY A 280 14.12 13.81 16.78
C GLY A 280 14.01 12.59 17.70
N ALA A 281 14.97 12.41 18.61
CA ALA A 281 15.00 11.25 19.51
C ALA A 281 13.72 11.11 20.37
N GLU A 282 13.13 12.23 20.81
CA GLU A 282 11.89 12.20 21.59
C GLU A 282 10.68 11.77 20.75
N GLU A 283 10.59 12.21 19.50
CA GLU A 283 9.51 11.81 18.58
C GLU A 283 9.60 10.31 18.24
N ILE A 284 10.81 9.81 18.00
CA ILE A 284 11.08 8.37 17.81
C ILE A 284 10.64 7.60 19.06
N LYS A 285 11.04 8.06 20.25
CA LYS A 285 10.65 7.42 21.52
C LYS A 285 9.14 7.39 21.73
N ILE A 286 8.42 8.47 21.38
CA ILE A 286 6.95 8.51 21.43
C ILE A 286 6.34 7.48 20.48
N PHE A 287 6.86 7.38 19.25
CA PHE A 287 6.42 6.39 18.27
C PHE A 287 6.65 4.96 18.77
N ASP A 288 7.86 4.66 19.25
CA ASP A 288 8.22 3.33 19.75
C ASP A 288 7.38 2.94 20.97
N ALA A 289 7.12 3.89 21.88
CA ALA A 289 6.23 3.66 23.02
C ALA A 289 4.79 3.39 22.57
N ALA A 290 4.29 4.12 21.58
CA ALA A 290 2.96 3.90 21.03
C ALA A 290 2.84 2.50 20.40
N VAL A 291 3.88 2.03 19.69
CA VAL A 291 3.94 0.68 19.12
C VAL A 291 4.00 -0.38 20.23
N ALA A 292 4.89 -0.21 21.20
CA ALA A 292 5.12 -1.15 22.27
C ALA A 292 3.93 -1.32 23.22
N SER A 293 3.07 -0.30 23.34
CA SER A 293 1.86 -0.30 24.18
C SER A 293 0.64 -0.97 23.54
N GLN A 294 0.72 -1.38 22.27
CA GLN A 294 -0.39 -2.03 21.60
C GLN A 294 -0.68 -3.42 22.21
N GLU A 295 -1.94 -3.73 22.45
CA GLU A 295 -2.36 -5.07 22.88
C GLU A 295 -2.53 -6.00 21.67
N LEU A 296 -1.83 -7.12 21.68
CA LEU A 296 -1.88 -8.14 20.65
C LEU A 296 -2.85 -9.24 21.05
N ASN A 297 -3.93 -9.35 20.28
CA ASN A 297 -4.94 -10.35 20.53
C ASN A 297 -4.67 -11.66 19.77
N LYS A 298 -5.41 -12.70 20.10
CA LYS A 298 -5.35 -14.03 19.48
C LYS A 298 -5.39 -14.03 17.94
N ALA A 299 -6.08 -13.09 17.30
CA ALA A 299 -6.12 -13.04 15.84
C ALA A 299 -4.78 -12.65 15.21
N GLN A 300 -3.92 -11.93 15.93
CA GLN A 300 -2.63 -11.44 15.44
C GLN A 300 -1.48 -12.40 15.75
N ILE A 301 -1.52 -13.05 16.91
CA ILE A 301 -0.40 -13.87 17.44
C ILE A 301 -0.75 -15.35 17.65
N GLY A 302 -2.01 -15.74 17.41
CA GLY A 302 -2.48 -17.11 17.62
C GLY A 302 -2.80 -17.44 19.07
N ASP A 303 -3.00 -18.74 19.34
CA ASP A 303 -3.18 -19.25 20.70
C ASP A 303 -1.83 -19.34 21.42
N VAL A 304 -1.62 -18.43 22.38
CA VAL A 304 -0.36 -18.32 23.12
C VAL A 304 -0.60 -18.66 24.58
N ASN A 305 0.10 -19.67 25.08
CA ASN A 305 0.15 -19.96 26.50
C ASN A 305 1.26 -19.13 27.16
N LEU A 306 0.87 -18.07 27.88
CA LEU A 306 1.78 -17.16 28.57
C LEU A 306 2.73 -17.87 29.54
N GLU A 307 2.28 -18.93 30.20
CA GLU A 307 3.08 -19.65 31.18
C GLU A 307 4.24 -20.44 30.54
N GLN A 308 4.11 -20.78 29.26
CA GLN A 308 5.11 -21.54 28.50
C GLN A 308 6.09 -20.64 27.73
N LEU A 309 5.89 -19.32 27.77
CA LEU A 309 6.80 -18.37 27.14
C LEU A 309 8.13 -18.35 27.89
N ARG A 310 9.24 -18.38 27.13
CA ARG A 310 10.59 -18.16 27.68
C ARG A 310 10.71 -16.74 28.22
N GLY A 311 11.61 -16.51 29.17
CA GLY A 311 11.85 -15.17 29.69
C GLY A 311 12.57 -14.25 28.68
N LEU A 312 12.82 -13.02 29.11
CA LEU A 312 13.51 -12.00 28.30
C LEU A 312 14.89 -12.46 27.79
N GLU A 313 15.55 -13.40 28.45
CA GLU A 313 16.82 -13.99 28.01
C GLU A 313 16.75 -14.63 26.61
N ALA A 314 15.56 -15.00 26.13
CA ALA A 314 15.38 -15.51 24.78
C ALA A 314 15.66 -14.46 23.68
N LEU A 315 15.65 -13.17 24.03
CA LEU A 315 16.00 -12.06 23.13
C LEU A 315 17.52 -11.90 22.95
N CYS A 316 18.35 -12.53 23.80
CA CYS A 316 19.80 -12.56 23.60
C CYS A 316 20.20 -13.33 22.34
N GLN A 317 19.33 -14.22 21.85
CA GLN A 317 19.52 -14.89 20.57
C GLN A 317 19.03 -13.99 19.43
N PRO A 318 19.92 -13.63 18.48
CA PRO A 318 19.53 -12.89 17.29
C PRO A 318 18.41 -13.59 16.52
N GLY A 319 17.58 -12.82 15.82
CA GLY A 319 16.61 -13.36 14.88
C GLY A 319 17.31 -14.05 13.70
N THR A 320 16.64 -15.03 13.13
CA THR A 320 17.10 -15.82 11.98
C THR A 320 16.70 -15.22 10.64
N LYS A 321 15.66 -14.38 10.64
CA LYS A 321 15.17 -13.68 9.45
C LYS A 321 14.50 -12.36 9.82
N GLU A 322 14.45 -11.45 8.85
CA GLU A 322 13.76 -10.18 8.99
C GLU A 322 12.27 -10.40 9.31
N GLY A 323 11.73 -9.59 10.20
CA GLY A 323 10.34 -9.64 10.65
C GLY A 323 9.96 -10.89 11.46
N GLU A 324 10.93 -11.70 11.89
CA GLU A 324 10.70 -12.77 12.86
C GLU A 324 10.04 -12.19 14.12
N VAL A 325 8.96 -12.81 14.59
CA VAL A 325 8.30 -12.42 15.83
C VAL A 325 8.63 -13.45 16.91
N LYS A 326 9.05 -12.97 18.08
CA LYS A 326 9.32 -13.77 19.26
C LYS A 326 8.50 -13.23 20.42
N MET A 327 7.79 -14.12 21.09
CA MET A 327 7.03 -13.80 22.29
C MET A 327 7.78 -14.28 23.52
N VAL A 328 7.85 -13.43 24.53
CA VAL A 328 8.60 -13.66 25.76
C VAL A 328 7.76 -13.28 26.97
N ARG A 329 8.08 -13.88 28.11
CA ARG A 329 7.47 -13.56 29.40
C ARG A 329 8.33 -12.52 30.12
N ASN A 330 7.70 -11.44 30.55
CA ASN A 330 8.30 -10.41 31.38
C ASN A 330 7.47 -10.26 32.67
N GLY A 331 7.90 -10.96 33.73
CA GLY A 331 7.10 -11.11 34.95
C GLY A 331 5.78 -11.84 34.68
N ASP A 332 4.66 -11.18 34.94
CA ASP A 332 3.31 -11.72 34.69
C ASP A 332 2.73 -11.32 33.33
N LYS A 333 3.48 -10.57 32.52
CA LYS A 333 3.06 -10.12 31.19
C LYS A 333 3.74 -10.93 30.10
N GLY A 334 3.02 -11.17 29.01
CA GLY A 334 3.64 -11.57 27.74
C GLY A 334 3.95 -10.34 26.91
N GLU A 335 5.08 -10.34 26.22
CA GLU A 335 5.51 -9.28 25.32
C GLU A 335 5.89 -9.89 23.97
N ALA A 336 5.60 -9.19 22.89
CA ALA A 336 6.02 -9.60 21.55
C ALA A 336 7.09 -8.65 21.02
N TYR A 337 8.12 -9.25 20.41
CA TYR A 337 9.23 -8.55 19.79
C TYR A 337 9.36 -8.96 18.34
N GLN A 338 9.69 -8.01 17.48
CA GLN A 338 10.00 -8.24 16.07
C GLN A 338 11.50 -8.02 15.83
N TRP A 339 12.14 -8.96 15.15
CA TRP A 339 13.49 -8.79 14.66
C TRP A 339 13.46 -7.89 13.43
N THR A 340 14.09 -6.72 13.53
CA THR A 340 14.25 -5.85 12.38
C THR A 340 15.58 -5.11 12.44
N MET A 341 16.22 -4.98 11.28
CA MET A 341 17.47 -4.23 11.11
C MET A 341 18.56 -4.63 12.14
N GLY A 342 18.63 -5.92 12.49
CA GLY A 342 19.65 -6.47 13.39
C GLY A 342 19.35 -6.34 14.89
N SER A 343 18.12 -6.03 15.29
CA SER A 343 17.74 -5.92 16.72
C SER A 343 16.29 -6.36 16.98
N TRP A 344 16.01 -6.75 18.23
CA TRP A 344 14.64 -7.02 18.70
C TRP A 344 13.96 -5.72 19.13
N GLN A 345 12.83 -5.39 18.51
CA GLN A 345 12.00 -4.23 18.83
C GLN A 345 10.66 -4.69 19.43
N LYS A 346 10.23 -4.11 20.55
CA LYS A 346 8.95 -4.48 21.17
C LYS A 346 7.80 -3.98 20.29
N ILE A 347 6.85 -4.85 19.96
CA ILE A 347 5.72 -4.56 19.05
C ILE A 347 4.34 -4.70 19.70
N GLY A 348 4.30 -4.93 21.02
CA GLY A 348 3.08 -4.97 21.80
C GLY A 348 3.13 -5.89 23.01
N ASP A 349 2.09 -5.81 23.82
CA ASP A 349 1.82 -6.71 24.94
C ASP A 349 0.89 -7.85 24.49
N VAL A 350 1.19 -9.07 24.89
CA VAL A 350 0.41 -10.28 24.56
C VAL A 350 -0.69 -10.46 25.60
N ILE A 351 -1.95 -10.36 25.17
CA ILE A 351 -3.10 -10.62 26.04
C ILE A 351 -3.59 -12.06 25.88
N GLY A 352 -3.56 -12.83 26.98
CA GLY A 352 -4.13 -14.17 27.04
C GLY A 352 -5.64 -14.10 27.22
N GLY A 353 -6.43 -14.32 26.16
CA GLY A 353 -7.88 -14.27 26.27
C GLY A 353 -8.65 -14.64 25.00
N VAL A 354 -9.85 -15.20 25.19
CA VAL A 354 -10.75 -15.63 24.10
C VAL A 354 -11.39 -14.40 23.45
N ALA A 355 -10.78 -13.89 22.38
CA ALA A 355 -11.44 -12.91 21.50
C ALA A 355 -12.07 -13.62 20.29
N LYS A 356 -13.37 -13.40 20.06
CA LYS A 356 -14.09 -13.78 18.84
C LYS A 356 -13.71 -12.84 17.68
N GLY A 357 -12.48 -12.95 17.18
CA GLY A 357 -12.05 -12.21 16.00
C GLY A 357 -12.42 -12.94 14.72
N LYS A 358 -13.61 -12.68 14.14
CA LYS A 358 -13.80 -12.94 12.71
C LYS A 358 -12.95 -11.91 11.97
N LYS A 359 -12.17 -12.33 10.96
CA LYS A 359 -11.56 -11.40 10.00
C LYS A 359 -12.68 -10.53 9.44
N GLN A 360 -12.76 -9.28 9.88
CA GLN A 360 -13.77 -8.34 9.43
C GLN A 360 -13.26 -7.77 8.12
N LEU A 361 -13.99 -8.05 7.04
CA LEU A 361 -13.71 -7.43 5.76
C LEU A 361 -14.08 -5.95 5.91
N TYR A 362 -13.09 -5.07 6.03
CA TYR A 362 -13.35 -3.65 5.89
C TYR A 362 -13.72 -3.43 4.43
N GLN A 363 -14.99 -3.07 4.23
CA GLN A 363 -15.46 -2.47 3.00
C GLN A 363 -14.67 -1.17 2.85
N GLY A 364 -13.66 -1.22 1.97
CA GLY A 364 -12.81 -0.09 1.60
C GLY A 364 -13.68 1.11 1.33
#